data_AF-A0A080ZD42-F1
#
_entry.id   AF-A0A080ZD42-F1
#
_cell.length_a   1.000
_cell.length_b   1.000
_cell.length_c   1.000
_cell.angle_alpha   90.00
_cell.angle_beta   90.00
_cell.angle_gamma   90.00
#
_symmetry.space_group_name_H-M   'P 1'
#
loop_
_entity.id
_entity.type
_entity.pdbx_description
1 polymer ?
#
loop_
_entity_poly.entity_id
_entity_poly.type
_entity_poly.pdbx_seq_one_letter_code
_entity_poly.pdbx_strand_id
1 'polypeptide(L)'
;MLQTERHFEKPRGPQDGVKDEMKTLKPRKTQLKRRQTAYEARKEVKRSLVAQVKDMQNELDQLKFRLLVEQGEADKETKRTKADNKMLREFVHRQHLVRAGMHAALTSHAQRSLNTLQPVQSVISLGTDQVARYNTLMALKERQLDYTERYLAARSHGLNPRSTYCQEERFDSPEGAYFVLRFEILPIQGAHVKEVFDTILGSVLNAEIILSEMFGCVAIREDNDFETSEFSQLRLVTATSAGTTVESNTIMFSRFSDESNDECGHGVMAADFVDFDALYPYRTGERVRRDTTTLVTARSLYSNDSESPEVVVTRWSSLKVHRELSRDPETEMAESSVCYGDTAQKFIQQQLVHAKTQTIR
;
A
#
# COMPACT_ATOMS: atom_id res chain seq x y z
N MET A 1 -3.21 -12.56 -23.21
CA MET A 1 -2.42 -13.25 -24.25
C MET A 1 -2.60 -14.75 -24.04
N LEU A 2 -3.31 -15.38 -24.98
CA LEU A 2 -3.40 -16.83 -25.29
C LEU A 2 -3.92 -17.80 -24.19
N GLN A 3 -5.24 -18.01 -24.21
CA GLN A 3 -5.86 -19.31 -23.92
C GLN A 3 -5.60 -20.24 -25.12
N THR A 4 -5.34 -21.52 -24.88
CA THR A 4 -5.29 -22.52 -25.96
C THR A 4 -5.98 -23.80 -25.50
N GLU A 5 -7.23 -23.94 -25.95
CA GLU A 5 -7.97 -25.21 -25.98
C GLU A 5 -7.26 -26.18 -26.92
N ARG A 6 -7.12 -27.45 -26.53
CA ARG A 6 -6.73 -28.52 -27.45
C ARG A 6 -7.78 -29.62 -27.48
N HIS A 7 -8.51 -29.63 -28.59
CA HIS A 7 -9.38 -30.69 -29.06
C HIS A 7 -8.63 -32.02 -29.24
N PHE A 8 -9.29 -33.11 -28.84
CA PHE A 8 -8.87 -34.49 -29.16
C PHE A 8 -9.47 -34.89 -30.52
N GLU A 9 -8.64 -34.95 -31.55
CA GLU A 9 -8.95 -35.60 -32.83
C GLU A 9 -8.55 -37.09 -32.80
N LYS A 10 -9.46 -37.96 -33.26
CA LYS A 10 -9.19 -39.38 -33.54
C LYS A 10 -8.36 -39.51 -34.83
N PRO A 11 -7.34 -40.38 -34.90
CA PRO A 11 -6.73 -40.74 -36.17
C PRO A 11 -7.54 -41.84 -36.88
N ARG A 12 -7.89 -41.57 -38.14
CA ARG A 12 -8.28 -42.56 -39.16
C ARG A 12 -7.00 -43.26 -39.66
N GLY A 13 -7.03 -44.58 -39.75
CA GLY A 13 -5.94 -45.37 -40.35
C GLY A 13 -5.99 -45.34 -41.89
N PRO A 14 -4.85 -45.56 -42.58
CA PRO A 14 -4.82 -45.62 -44.04
C PRO A 14 -5.16 -47.02 -44.58
N GLN A 15 -5.78 -47.01 -45.76
CA GLN A 15 -6.04 -48.16 -46.62
C GLN A 15 -4.78 -48.58 -47.40
N ASP A 16 -4.83 -49.85 -47.83
CA ASP A 16 -4.36 -50.41 -49.12
C ASP A 16 -3.32 -51.54 -49.04
N GLY A 17 -3.64 -52.62 -49.74
CA GLY A 17 -2.73 -53.73 -49.98
C GLY A 17 -3.42 -55.04 -50.34
N VAL A 18 -4.25 -55.04 -51.39
CA VAL A 18 -4.69 -56.27 -52.06
C VAL A 18 -3.48 -56.94 -52.71
N LYS A 19 -3.14 -58.16 -52.30
CA LYS A 19 -2.37 -59.10 -53.13
C LYS A 19 -3.04 -60.46 -53.13
N ASP A 20 -3.38 -60.84 -54.35
CA ASP A 20 -3.88 -62.11 -54.84
C ASP A 20 -2.84 -63.20 -54.61
N GLU A 21 -3.20 -64.34 -54.01
CA GLU A 21 -2.42 -65.56 -54.12
C GLU A 21 -3.28 -66.82 -53.92
N MET A 22 -3.66 -67.38 -55.08
CA MET A 22 -3.71 -68.81 -55.41
C MET A 22 -4.38 -69.78 -54.42
N LYS A 23 -5.61 -70.14 -54.80
CA LYS A 23 -6.33 -71.34 -54.35
C LYS A 23 -5.51 -72.61 -54.61
N THR A 24 -4.93 -73.20 -53.56
CA THR A 24 -4.64 -74.64 -53.54
C THR A 24 -5.77 -75.39 -52.85
N LEU A 25 -6.54 -76.12 -53.66
CA LEU A 25 -7.53 -77.10 -53.22
C LEU A 25 -6.89 -78.12 -52.27
N LYS A 26 -7.37 -78.19 -51.02
CA LYS A 26 -7.20 -79.35 -50.14
C LYS A 26 -8.58 -79.93 -49.81
N PRO A 27 -8.70 -81.27 -49.78
CA PRO A 27 -9.98 -81.95 -49.93
C PRO A 27 -10.87 -81.75 -48.72
N ARG A 28 -12.16 -81.53 -49.01
CA ARG A 28 -13.27 -81.47 -48.07
C ARG A 28 -13.40 -82.84 -47.39
N LYS A 29 -12.68 -83.05 -46.28
CA LYS A 29 -12.96 -84.15 -45.36
C LYS A 29 -14.27 -83.83 -44.67
N THR A 30 -15.30 -84.60 -45.02
CA THR A 30 -16.56 -84.72 -44.30
C THR A 30 -16.24 -84.95 -42.83
N GLN A 31 -16.26 -83.89 -42.00
CA GLN A 31 -16.24 -84.05 -40.56
C GLN A 31 -17.61 -84.63 -40.18
N LEU A 32 -17.66 -85.96 -40.05
CA LEU A 32 -18.64 -86.60 -39.20
C LEU A 32 -18.64 -85.82 -37.88
N LYS A 33 -19.76 -85.18 -37.53
CA LYS A 33 -19.99 -84.65 -36.19
C LYS A 33 -19.93 -85.84 -35.23
N ARG A 34 -18.73 -86.15 -34.74
CA ARG A 34 -18.50 -87.13 -33.71
C ARG A 34 -19.33 -86.64 -32.53
N ARG A 35 -20.37 -87.39 -32.14
CA ARG A 35 -21.16 -87.12 -30.94
C ARG A 35 -20.18 -87.07 -29.77
N GLN A 36 -19.80 -85.85 -29.36
CA GLN A 36 -18.99 -85.65 -28.17
C GLN A 36 -19.79 -86.20 -27.00
N THR A 37 -19.17 -87.07 -26.23
CA THR A 37 -19.78 -87.52 -24.97
C THR A 37 -19.82 -86.34 -24.00
N ALA A 38 -20.85 -86.25 -23.16
CA ALA A 38 -21.00 -85.14 -22.20
C ALA A 38 -19.76 -84.98 -21.28
N TYR A 39 -19.03 -86.07 -21.05
CA TYR A 39 -17.77 -86.08 -20.31
C TYR A 39 -16.62 -85.36 -21.04
N GLU A 40 -16.44 -85.61 -22.35
CA GLU A 40 -15.39 -84.96 -23.15
C GLU A 40 -15.63 -83.45 -23.27
N ALA A 41 -16.89 -83.04 -23.47
CA ALA A 41 -17.26 -81.62 -23.47
C ALA A 41 -16.99 -80.96 -22.12
N ARG A 42 -17.34 -81.62 -20.99
CA ARG A 42 -17.04 -81.11 -19.63
C ARG A 42 -15.54 -81.02 -19.34
N LYS A 43 -14.75 -81.98 -19.82
CA LYS A 43 -13.29 -81.98 -19.65
C LYS A 43 -12.64 -80.83 -20.41
N GLU A 44 -13.12 -80.53 -21.62
CA GLU A 44 -12.61 -79.43 -22.42
C GLU A 44 -13.01 -78.06 -21.84
N VAL A 45 -14.26 -77.91 -21.39
CA VAL A 45 -14.71 -76.72 -20.66
C VAL A 45 -13.88 -76.52 -19.38
N LYS A 46 -13.60 -77.59 -18.63
CA LYS A 46 -12.75 -77.52 -17.43
C LYS A 46 -11.33 -77.06 -17.76
N ARG A 47 -10.73 -77.57 -18.85
CA ARG A 47 -9.40 -77.13 -19.30
C ARG A 47 -9.39 -75.67 -19.71
N SER A 48 -10.40 -75.22 -20.46
CA SER A 48 -10.55 -73.83 -20.88
C SER A 48 -10.71 -72.89 -19.68
N LEU A 49 -11.56 -73.24 -18.70
CA LEU A 49 -11.71 -72.44 -17.48
C LEU A 49 -10.41 -72.38 -16.66
N VAL A 50 -9.68 -73.50 -16.54
CA VAL A 50 -8.40 -73.53 -15.82
C VAL A 50 -7.35 -72.67 -16.53
N ALA A 51 -7.32 -72.67 -17.86
CA ALA A 51 -6.47 -71.78 -18.64
C ALA A 51 -6.86 -70.31 -18.41
N GLN A 52 -8.15 -69.96 -18.48
CA GLN A 52 -8.63 -68.60 -18.22
C GLN A 52 -8.31 -68.12 -16.80
N VAL A 53 -8.47 -68.98 -15.78
CA VAL A 53 -8.10 -68.63 -14.39
C VAL A 53 -6.60 -68.37 -14.29
N LYS A 54 -5.78 -69.17 -14.97
CA LYS A 54 -4.32 -68.96 -15.01
C LYS A 54 -3.95 -67.65 -15.72
N ASP A 55 -4.61 -67.35 -16.83
CA ASP A 55 -4.37 -66.13 -17.60
C ASP A 55 -4.81 -64.88 -16.80
N MET A 56 -6.01 -64.92 -16.19
CA MET A 56 -6.48 -63.86 -15.29
C MET A 56 -5.56 -63.68 -14.07
N GLN A 57 -5.01 -64.76 -13.51
CA GLN A 57 -4.06 -64.68 -12.42
C GLN A 57 -2.76 -63.98 -12.86
N ASN A 58 -2.25 -64.30 -14.06
CA ASN A 58 -1.08 -63.63 -14.62
C ASN A 58 -1.34 -62.14 -14.87
N GLU A 59 -2.49 -61.77 -15.42
CA GLU A 59 -2.88 -60.36 -15.62
C GLU A 59 -2.97 -59.62 -14.30
N LEU A 60 -3.57 -60.24 -13.28
CA LEU A 60 -3.72 -59.67 -11.95
C LEU A 60 -2.35 -59.47 -11.26
N ASP A 61 -1.42 -60.40 -11.43
CA ASP A 61 -0.06 -60.26 -10.90
C ASP A 61 0.74 -59.16 -11.62
N GLN A 62 0.56 -59.00 -12.94
CA GLN A 62 1.12 -57.88 -13.70
C GLN A 62 0.52 -56.53 -13.26
N LEU A 63 -0.80 -56.46 -13.03
CA LEU A 63 -1.48 -55.27 -12.52
C LEU A 63 -0.97 -54.87 -11.13
N LYS A 64 -0.83 -55.84 -10.22
CA LYS A 64 -0.25 -55.61 -8.88
C LYS A 64 1.17 -55.06 -8.96
N PHE A 65 2.00 -55.64 -9.82
CA PHE A 65 3.37 -55.16 -10.01
C PHE A 65 3.39 -53.71 -10.51
N ARG A 66 2.58 -53.37 -11.52
CA ARG A 66 2.48 -51.99 -12.02
C ARG A 66 2.03 -51.02 -10.93
N LEU A 67 1.00 -51.36 -10.15
CA LEU A 67 0.53 -50.52 -9.05
C LEU A 67 1.61 -50.27 -8.00
N LEU A 68 2.41 -51.29 -7.65
CA LEU A 68 3.52 -51.12 -6.70
C LEU A 68 4.61 -50.20 -7.23
N VAL A 69 4.93 -50.28 -8.52
CA VAL A 69 5.91 -49.39 -9.17
C VAL A 69 5.38 -47.96 -9.19
N GLU A 70 4.15 -47.75 -9.65
CA GLU A 70 3.50 -46.42 -9.69
C GLU A 70 3.41 -45.79 -8.29
N GLN A 71 3.05 -46.57 -7.26
CA GLN A 71 3.05 -46.11 -5.87
C GLN A 71 4.45 -45.72 -5.40
N GLY A 72 5.47 -46.53 -5.71
CA GLY A 72 6.86 -46.24 -5.35
C GLY A 72 7.41 -44.99 -6.02
N GLU A 73 7.04 -44.74 -7.28
CA GLU A 73 7.39 -43.52 -8.01
C GLU A 73 6.65 -42.30 -7.45
N ALA A 74 5.34 -42.41 -7.19
CA ALA A 74 4.55 -41.35 -6.57
C ALA A 74 5.06 -40.97 -5.17
N ASP A 75 5.48 -41.96 -4.37
CA ASP A 75 6.07 -41.72 -3.04
C ASP A 75 7.42 -41.01 -3.12
N LYS A 76 8.27 -41.38 -4.10
CA LYS A 76 9.55 -40.70 -4.35
C LYS A 76 9.33 -39.26 -4.77
N GLU A 77 8.41 -39.02 -5.70
CA GLU A 77 8.07 -37.68 -6.18
C GLU A 77 7.47 -36.81 -5.06
N THR A 78 6.61 -37.41 -4.23
CA THR A 78 6.04 -36.73 -3.06
C THR A 78 7.13 -36.37 -2.04
N LYS A 79 8.07 -37.27 -1.76
CA LYS A 79 9.19 -37.01 -0.85
C LYS A 79 10.11 -35.91 -1.39
N ARG A 80 10.40 -35.93 -2.70
CA ARG A 80 11.19 -34.89 -3.37
C ARG A 80 10.50 -33.54 -3.27
N THR A 81 9.23 -33.46 -3.67
CA THR A 81 8.42 -32.24 -3.57
C THR A 81 8.35 -31.71 -2.13
N LYS A 82 8.25 -32.59 -1.12
CA LYS A 82 8.30 -32.18 0.31
C LYS A 82 9.65 -31.57 0.70
N ALA A 83 10.76 -32.16 0.25
CA ALA A 83 12.10 -31.64 0.50
C ALA A 83 12.32 -30.29 -0.18
N ASP A 84 11.92 -30.16 -1.45
CA ASP A 84 12.03 -28.92 -2.22
C ASP A 84 11.19 -27.81 -1.58
N ASN A 85 9.95 -28.10 -1.18
CA ASN A 85 9.09 -27.15 -0.45
C ASN A 85 9.71 -26.72 0.89
N LYS A 86 10.36 -27.63 1.62
CA LYS A 86 11.05 -27.28 2.87
C LYS A 86 12.18 -26.30 2.59
N MET A 87 13.00 -26.56 1.56
CA MET A 87 14.10 -25.68 1.16
C MET A 87 13.58 -24.29 0.74
N LEU A 88 12.51 -24.23 -0.07
CA LEU A 88 11.90 -22.97 -0.48
C LEU A 88 11.37 -22.18 0.71
N ARG A 89 10.72 -22.85 1.67
CA ARG A 89 10.29 -22.20 2.92
C ARG A 89 11.48 -21.65 3.67
N GLU A 90 12.54 -22.42 3.92
CA GLU A 90 13.74 -21.95 4.62
C GLU A 90 14.40 -20.76 3.91
N PHE A 91 14.39 -20.73 2.58
CA PHE A 91 14.84 -19.59 1.81
C PHE A 91 13.97 -18.35 2.04
N VAL A 92 12.64 -18.49 1.93
CA VAL A 92 11.69 -17.39 2.19
C VAL A 92 11.84 -16.85 3.61
N HIS A 93 11.99 -17.70 4.62
CA HIS A 93 12.18 -17.28 6.01
C HIS A 93 13.48 -16.47 6.17
N ARG A 94 14.57 -16.90 5.54
CA ARG A 94 15.83 -16.14 5.54
C ARG A 94 15.66 -14.77 4.88
N GLN A 95 14.95 -14.69 3.76
CA GLN A 95 14.67 -13.41 3.09
C GLN A 95 13.84 -12.47 3.98
N HIS A 96 12.85 -13.00 4.71
CA HIS A 96 12.08 -12.20 5.67
C HIS A 96 12.96 -11.61 6.78
N LEU A 97 13.92 -12.37 7.30
CA LEU A 97 14.87 -11.88 8.31
C LEU A 97 15.77 -10.77 7.77
N VAL A 98 16.30 -10.94 6.55
CA VAL A 98 17.14 -9.91 5.90
C VAL A 98 16.32 -8.62 5.68
N ARG A 99 15.08 -8.74 5.22
CA ARG A 99 14.16 -7.60 5.07
C ARG A 99 13.87 -6.91 6.40
N ALA A 100 13.62 -7.67 7.47
CA ALA A 100 13.39 -7.12 8.80
C ALA A 100 14.63 -6.34 9.31
N GLY A 101 15.84 -6.88 9.10
CA GLY A 101 17.09 -6.20 9.44
C GLY A 101 17.29 -4.89 8.67
N MET A 102 17.01 -4.88 7.36
CA MET A 102 17.07 -3.66 6.54
C MET A 102 16.06 -2.61 7.02
N HIS A 103 14.83 -3.02 7.32
CA HIS A 103 13.80 -2.12 7.85
C HIS A 103 14.23 -1.49 9.18
N ALA A 104 14.73 -2.30 10.12
CA ALA A 104 15.23 -1.81 11.40
C ALA A 104 16.38 -0.80 11.24
N ALA A 105 17.32 -1.05 10.32
CA ALA A 105 18.42 -0.13 10.05
C ALA A 105 17.95 1.22 9.46
N LEU A 106 16.99 1.18 8.54
CA LEU A 106 16.40 2.38 7.93
C LEU A 106 15.62 3.20 8.95
N THR A 107 14.76 2.57 9.76
CA THR A 107 14.01 3.24 10.82
C THR A 107 14.96 3.86 11.85
N SER A 108 15.98 3.12 12.29
CA SER A 108 16.97 3.64 13.24
C SER A 108 17.79 4.80 12.67
N HIS A 109 18.03 4.82 11.35
CA HIS A 109 18.66 5.95 10.70
C HIS A 109 17.72 7.16 10.64
N ALA A 110 16.47 6.97 10.21
CA ALA A 110 15.47 8.02 10.13
C ALA A 110 15.24 8.71 11.49
N GLN A 111 15.09 7.92 12.58
CA GLN A 111 14.93 8.45 13.94
C GLN A 111 16.10 9.32 14.38
N ARG A 112 17.35 8.88 14.14
CA ARG A 112 18.54 9.67 14.48
C ARG A 112 18.66 10.93 13.63
N SER A 113 18.33 10.82 12.34
CA SER A 113 18.40 11.92 11.39
C SER A 113 17.37 13.02 11.65
N LEU A 114 16.36 12.81 12.50
CA LEU A 114 15.37 13.84 12.87
C LEU A 114 15.86 14.78 13.98
N ASN A 115 16.84 14.34 14.77
CA ASN A 115 17.50 15.17 15.78
C ASN A 115 18.63 16.02 15.20
N THR A 116 19.09 15.67 14.00
CA THR A 116 20.05 16.45 13.21
C THR A 116 19.31 17.18 12.12
N LEU A 117 19.77 18.37 11.71
CA LEU A 117 19.23 19.03 10.53
C LEU A 117 19.32 18.06 9.34
N GLN A 118 18.17 17.63 8.82
CA GLN A 118 18.18 16.91 7.55
C GLN A 118 18.76 17.84 6.49
N PRO A 119 19.50 17.34 5.48
CA PRO A 119 20.07 18.17 4.41
C PRO A 119 19.07 19.07 3.66
N VAL A 120 17.77 18.89 3.91
CA VAL A 120 16.67 19.58 3.24
C VAL A 120 15.80 20.43 4.18
N GLN A 121 15.93 20.29 5.52
CA GLN A 121 15.30 21.22 6.44
C GLN A 121 16.00 22.57 6.35
N SER A 122 15.21 23.63 6.13
CA SER A 122 15.73 25.00 6.10
C SER A 122 15.53 25.59 7.47
N VAL A 123 16.61 26.04 8.13
CA VAL A 123 16.49 26.75 9.40
C VAL A 123 15.78 28.07 9.14
N ILE A 124 14.57 28.24 9.66
CA ILE A 124 13.75 29.44 9.47
C ILE A 124 14.01 30.39 10.64
N SER A 125 14.74 31.46 10.37
CA SER A 125 15.04 32.52 11.34
C SER A 125 14.44 33.84 10.87
N LEU A 126 13.49 34.38 11.63
CA LEU A 126 12.74 35.58 11.28
C LEU A 126 13.06 36.72 12.25
N GLY A 127 13.46 37.87 11.70
CA GLY A 127 13.70 39.10 12.46
C GLY A 127 12.43 39.90 12.74
N THR A 128 12.57 41.11 13.27
CA THR A 128 11.43 42.02 13.50
C THR A 128 11.08 42.89 12.28
N ASP A 129 12.01 43.06 11.34
CA ASP A 129 11.79 43.87 10.12
C ASP A 129 10.89 43.14 9.12
N GLN A 130 9.75 43.75 8.78
CA GLN A 130 8.72 43.10 7.96
C GLN A 130 9.19 42.77 6.55
N VAL A 131 9.99 43.65 5.93
CA VAL A 131 10.50 43.45 4.57
C VAL A 131 11.52 42.33 4.54
N ALA A 132 12.46 42.29 5.49
CA ALA A 132 13.42 41.21 5.64
C ALA A 132 12.75 39.87 5.92
N ARG A 133 11.70 39.85 6.75
CA ARG A 133 10.87 38.65 6.97
C ARG A 133 10.27 38.14 5.67
N TYR A 134 9.57 39.01 4.92
CA TYR A 134 8.96 38.65 3.64
C TYR A 134 10.00 38.10 2.66
N ASN A 135 11.13 38.78 2.49
CA ASN A 135 12.20 38.33 1.59
C ASN A 135 12.79 36.98 2.00
N THR A 136 12.95 36.74 3.31
CA THR A 136 13.43 35.46 3.84
C THR A 136 12.46 34.33 3.50
N LEU A 137 11.17 34.54 3.70
CA LEU A 137 10.14 33.54 3.42
C LEU A 137 9.98 33.28 1.91
N MET A 138 9.99 34.34 1.10
CA MET A 138 9.94 34.20 -0.36
C MET A 138 11.13 33.44 -0.94
N ALA A 139 12.32 33.60 -0.35
CA ALA A 139 13.51 32.84 -0.77
C ALA A 139 13.38 31.32 -0.47
N LEU A 140 12.49 30.92 0.44
CA LEU A 140 12.26 29.51 0.80
C LEU A 140 11.15 28.86 -0.03
N LYS A 141 10.14 29.63 -0.46
CA LYS A 141 8.89 29.14 -1.06
C LYS A 141 9.10 28.07 -2.14
N GLU A 142 9.72 28.43 -3.27
CA GLU A 142 9.83 27.53 -4.41
C GLU A 142 10.68 26.30 -4.08
N ARG A 143 11.75 26.47 -3.30
CA ARG A 143 12.60 25.36 -2.84
C ARG A 143 11.80 24.36 -2.01
N GLN A 144 10.93 24.82 -1.11
CA GLN A 144 10.12 23.94 -0.26
C GLN A 144 9.02 23.23 -1.05
N LEU A 145 8.35 23.92 -1.99
CA LEU A 145 7.33 23.31 -2.83
C LEU A 145 7.93 22.25 -3.79
N ASP A 146 9.05 22.55 -4.45
CA ASP A 146 9.76 21.60 -5.31
C ASP A 146 10.30 20.39 -4.55
N TYR A 147 10.76 20.60 -3.32
CA TYR A 147 11.18 19.50 -2.46
C TYR A 147 9.98 18.61 -2.10
N THR A 148 8.85 19.22 -1.75
CA THR A 148 7.61 18.53 -1.39
C THR A 148 7.18 17.56 -2.48
N GLU A 149 7.10 18.03 -3.72
CA GLU A 149 6.71 17.21 -4.87
C GLU A 149 7.68 16.04 -5.07
N ARG A 150 8.99 16.31 -5.11
CA ARG A 150 10.01 15.29 -5.32
C ARG A 150 10.02 14.25 -4.21
N TYR A 151 9.94 14.69 -2.96
CA TYR A 151 9.96 13.82 -1.80
C TYR A 151 8.72 12.92 -1.76
N LEU A 152 7.52 13.49 -1.93
CA LEU A 152 6.29 12.70 -1.89
C LEU A 152 6.15 11.76 -3.09
N ALA A 153 6.62 12.17 -4.28
CA ALA A 153 6.70 11.28 -5.44
C ALA A 153 7.65 10.10 -5.19
N ALA A 154 8.83 10.35 -4.62
CA ALA A 154 9.77 9.29 -4.26
C ALA A 154 9.21 8.38 -3.15
N ARG A 155 8.60 8.96 -2.11
CA ARG A 155 8.08 8.23 -0.95
C ARG A 155 6.87 7.35 -1.27
N SER A 156 6.07 7.76 -2.25
CA SER A 156 4.90 7.03 -2.75
C SER A 156 5.23 6.01 -3.85
N HIS A 157 6.48 5.95 -4.32
CA HIS A 157 6.87 5.06 -5.41
C HIS A 157 6.56 3.58 -5.09
N GLY A 158 5.85 2.92 -6.00
CA GLY A 158 5.43 1.51 -5.86
C GLY A 158 4.18 1.28 -5.01
N LEU A 159 3.58 2.33 -4.41
CA LEU A 159 2.28 2.23 -3.74
C LEU A 159 1.14 2.44 -4.73
N ASN A 160 0.01 1.77 -4.50
CA ASN A 160 -1.18 1.97 -5.33
C ASN A 160 -1.89 3.28 -4.92
N PRO A 161 -1.98 4.29 -5.80
CA PRO A 161 -2.60 5.57 -5.46
C PRO A 161 -4.12 5.47 -5.23
N ARG A 162 -4.78 4.42 -5.73
CA ARG A 162 -6.22 4.17 -5.53
C ARG A 162 -6.54 3.43 -4.24
N SER A 163 -5.53 3.06 -3.47
CA SER A 163 -5.72 2.38 -2.19
C SER A 163 -5.29 3.31 -1.07
N THR A 164 -6.16 3.44 -0.07
CA THR A 164 -5.80 4.11 1.18
C THR A 164 -4.57 3.44 1.79
N TYR A 165 -3.57 4.24 2.11
CA TYR A 165 -2.34 3.80 2.77
C TYR A 165 -2.00 4.75 3.91
N CYS A 166 -1.61 4.21 5.06
CA CYS A 166 -1.13 4.99 6.19
C CYS A 166 -0.02 4.23 6.91
N GLN A 167 1.07 4.92 7.21
CA GLN A 167 2.16 4.48 8.09
C GLN A 167 2.37 5.57 9.14
N GLU A 168 2.32 5.19 10.41
CA GLU A 168 2.59 6.08 11.53
C GLU A 168 3.64 5.46 12.45
N GLU A 169 4.61 6.28 12.87
CA GLU A 169 5.66 5.92 13.82
C GLU A 169 5.62 6.92 14.97
N ARG A 170 5.66 6.40 16.20
CA ARG A 170 5.69 7.19 17.43
C ARG A 170 6.87 6.74 18.26
N PHE A 171 7.68 7.66 18.75
CA PHE A 171 8.85 7.34 19.55
C PHE A 171 9.33 8.54 20.36
N ASP A 172 10.01 8.24 21.47
CA ASP A 172 10.76 9.23 22.24
C ASP A 172 12.19 9.33 21.71
N SER A 173 12.69 10.55 21.58
CA SER A 173 14.09 10.81 21.24
C SER A 173 14.98 10.65 22.49
N PRO A 174 16.28 10.34 22.32
CA PRO A 174 17.23 10.28 23.44
C PRO A 174 17.31 11.59 24.25
N GLU A 175 17.06 12.73 23.60
CA GLU A 175 17.02 14.08 24.18
C GLU A 175 15.69 14.37 24.90
N GLY A 176 14.76 13.41 24.87
CA GLY A 176 13.49 13.43 25.59
C GLY A 176 12.30 13.91 24.78
N ALA A 177 12.46 14.38 23.54
CA ALA A 177 11.33 14.87 22.76
C ALA A 177 10.43 13.72 22.27
N TYR A 178 9.12 13.96 22.18
CA TYR A 178 8.17 13.00 21.63
C TYR A 178 7.89 13.28 20.16
N PHE A 179 8.03 12.27 19.31
CA PHE A 179 7.86 12.38 17.87
C PHE A 179 6.67 11.56 17.36
N VAL A 180 5.97 12.12 16.39
CA VAL A 180 5.01 11.41 15.54
C VAL A 180 5.36 11.66 14.09
N LEU A 181 5.73 10.61 13.38
CA LEU A 181 5.91 10.63 11.94
C LEU A 181 4.74 9.94 11.28
N ARG A 182 4.17 10.57 10.26
CA ARG A 182 3.07 10.00 9.52
C ARG A 182 3.26 10.17 8.02
N PHE A 183 3.01 9.11 7.27
CA PHE A 183 2.93 9.15 5.81
C PHE A 183 1.63 8.48 5.36
N GLU A 184 0.91 9.11 4.44
CA GLU A 184 -0.35 8.57 3.95
C GLU A 184 -0.65 8.91 2.49
N ILE A 185 -1.52 8.08 1.90
CA ILE A 185 -2.14 8.24 0.59
C ILE A 185 -3.64 8.08 0.79
N LEU A 186 -4.41 9.09 0.40
CA LEU A 186 -5.86 9.17 0.56
C LEU A 186 -6.52 9.42 -0.80
N PRO A 187 -7.14 8.39 -1.40
CA PRO A 187 -8.01 8.59 -2.56
C PRO A 187 -9.36 9.20 -2.12
N ILE A 188 -9.80 10.22 -2.85
CA ILE A 188 -11.06 10.95 -2.64
C ILE A 188 -11.86 10.89 -3.93
N GLN A 189 -13.12 10.46 -3.82
CA GLN A 189 -14.02 10.27 -4.97
C GLN A 189 -15.07 11.37 -5.05
N GLY A 190 -15.39 11.78 -6.28
CA GLY A 190 -16.48 12.69 -6.61
C GLY A 190 -16.27 14.12 -6.12
N ALA A 191 -15.01 14.59 -6.05
CA ALA A 191 -14.67 15.99 -5.81
C ALA A 191 -13.54 16.39 -6.76
N HIS A 192 -13.54 17.64 -7.23
CA HIS A 192 -12.45 18.14 -8.07
C HIS A 192 -11.21 18.41 -7.22
N VAL A 193 -10.03 18.27 -7.85
CA VAL A 193 -8.75 18.47 -7.16
C VAL A 193 -8.62 19.86 -6.51
N LYS A 194 -9.18 20.90 -7.14
CA LYS A 194 -9.20 22.25 -6.57
C LYS A 194 -10.03 22.31 -5.28
N GLU A 195 -11.23 21.75 -5.28
CA GLU A 195 -12.10 21.70 -4.09
C GLU A 195 -11.42 20.96 -2.93
N VAL A 196 -10.80 19.81 -3.24
CA VAL A 196 -10.05 19.02 -2.26
C VAL A 196 -8.88 19.82 -1.70
N PHE A 197 -8.10 20.46 -2.59
CA PHE A 197 -6.93 21.25 -2.20
C PHE A 197 -7.31 22.47 -1.36
N ASP A 198 -8.34 23.21 -1.76
CA ASP A 198 -8.85 24.36 -1.01
C ASP A 198 -9.38 23.93 0.38
N THR A 199 -10.01 22.76 0.48
CA THR A 199 -10.44 22.19 1.77
C THR A 199 -9.25 21.84 2.67
N ILE A 200 -8.16 21.31 2.09
CA ILE A 200 -6.91 21.04 2.83
C ILE A 200 -6.31 22.35 3.35
N LEU A 201 -6.18 23.37 2.50
CA LEU A 201 -5.68 24.69 2.91
C LEU A 201 -6.55 25.30 4.00
N GLY A 202 -7.86 25.27 3.84
CA GLY A 202 -8.82 25.74 4.84
C GLY A 202 -8.68 25.02 6.18
N SER A 203 -8.32 23.73 6.17
CA SER A 203 -8.08 22.97 7.42
C SER A 203 -6.84 23.41 8.19
N VAL A 204 -5.85 23.97 7.50
CA VAL A 204 -4.63 24.48 8.12
C VAL A 204 -4.84 25.92 8.56
N LEU A 205 -5.39 26.77 7.68
CA LEU A 205 -5.60 28.20 7.93
C LEU A 205 -6.58 28.50 9.07
N ASN A 206 -7.53 27.59 9.32
CA ASN A 206 -8.53 27.70 10.40
C ASN A 206 -8.30 26.66 11.50
N ALA A 207 -7.04 26.27 11.76
CA ALA A 207 -6.71 25.21 12.70
C ALA A 207 -7.22 25.48 14.12
N GLU A 208 -7.25 26.74 14.58
CA GLU A 208 -7.76 27.12 15.89
C GLU A 208 -9.25 26.80 16.06
N ILE A 209 -10.05 27.02 15.02
CA ILE A 209 -11.48 26.70 15.02
C ILE A 209 -11.65 25.19 15.07
N ILE A 210 -10.95 24.47 14.20
CA ILE A 210 -11.05 23.00 14.09
C ILE A 210 -10.65 22.33 15.39
N LEU A 211 -9.52 22.74 15.99
CA LEU A 211 -9.05 22.16 17.24
C LEU A 211 -10.02 22.45 18.39
N SER A 212 -10.55 23.68 18.46
CA SER A 212 -11.52 24.05 19.50
C SER A 212 -12.83 23.28 19.35
N GLU A 213 -13.34 23.11 18.14
CA GLU A 213 -14.57 22.36 17.87
C GLU A 213 -14.41 20.84 18.07
N MET A 214 -13.29 20.27 17.63
CA MET A 214 -13.08 18.82 17.67
C MET A 214 -12.72 18.30 19.05
N PHE A 215 -11.91 19.05 19.81
CA PHE A 215 -11.39 18.60 21.10
C PHE A 215 -12.00 19.34 22.29
N GLY A 216 -12.81 20.38 22.06
CA GLY A 216 -13.31 21.24 23.13
C GLY A 216 -12.20 22.01 23.85
N CYS A 217 -10.99 22.03 23.28
CA CYS A 217 -9.85 22.75 23.80
C CYS A 217 -9.98 24.26 23.50
N VAL A 218 -9.18 25.10 24.16
CA VAL A 218 -9.11 26.52 23.81
C VAL A 218 -7.87 26.72 22.94
N ALA A 219 -8.06 26.83 21.63
CA ALA A 219 -7.01 27.17 20.70
C ALA A 219 -7.17 28.63 20.24
N ILE A 220 -6.09 29.40 20.32
CA ILE A 220 -6.04 30.80 19.91
C ILE A 220 -4.91 31.02 18.93
N ARG A 221 -5.13 31.95 18.00
CA ARG A 221 -4.14 32.40 17.03
C ARG A 221 -3.53 33.71 17.51
N GLU A 222 -2.22 33.75 17.69
CA GLU A 222 -1.44 34.89 18.24
C GLU A 222 -0.64 35.65 17.17
N ASP A 223 -0.73 35.27 15.89
CA ASP A 223 -0.17 36.06 14.80
C ASP A 223 -1.10 37.21 14.40
N ASN A 224 -0.52 38.37 14.14
CA ASN A 224 -1.24 39.54 13.62
C ASN A 224 -0.96 39.63 12.11
N ASP A 225 -1.92 39.17 11.30
CA ASP A 225 -2.07 39.45 9.87
C ASP A 225 -0.82 39.28 8.96
N PHE A 226 0.09 38.34 9.26
CA PHE A 226 1.14 37.93 8.31
C PHE A 226 0.62 36.85 7.34
N GLU A 227 -0.49 37.17 6.68
CA GLU A 227 -1.07 36.39 5.60
C GLU A 227 -0.93 37.15 4.29
N THR A 228 -0.27 36.52 3.32
CA THR A 228 -0.16 37.04 1.96
C THR A 228 -0.74 36.00 1.00
N SER A 229 -0.92 36.37 -0.27
CA SER A 229 -1.22 35.37 -1.31
C SER A 229 -0.13 34.31 -1.44
N GLU A 230 1.08 34.59 -0.96
CA GLU A 230 2.26 33.76 -1.19
C GLU A 230 2.52 32.73 -0.08
N PHE A 231 2.23 33.11 1.17
CA PHE A 231 2.43 32.31 2.37
C PHE A 231 1.57 32.81 3.54
N SER A 232 1.38 31.94 4.52
CA SER A 232 0.74 32.26 5.80
C SER A 232 1.61 31.84 6.96
N GLN A 233 1.73 32.69 7.97
CA GLN A 233 2.30 32.32 9.27
C GLN A 233 1.17 31.95 10.23
N LEU A 234 1.30 30.82 10.93
CA LEU A 234 0.32 30.32 11.88
C LEU A 234 0.96 30.17 13.25
N ARG A 235 0.67 31.11 14.15
CA ARG A 235 1.13 31.10 15.54
C ARG A 235 -0.03 30.64 16.42
N LEU A 236 -0.04 29.36 16.77
CA LEU A 236 -1.12 28.76 17.54
C LEU A 236 -0.71 28.52 18.99
N VAL A 237 -1.63 28.78 19.90
CA VAL A 237 -1.53 28.43 21.32
C VAL A 237 -2.78 27.66 21.74
N THR A 238 -2.60 26.47 22.27
CA THR A 238 -3.69 25.56 22.63
C THR A 238 -3.59 25.15 24.09
N ALA A 239 -4.66 25.38 24.86
CA ALA A 239 -4.80 24.83 26.20
C ALA A 239 -5.38 23.41 26.12
N THR A 240 -4.60 22.43 26.54
CA THR A 240 -4.95 21.00 26.44
C THR A 240 -5.57 20.49 27.74
N SER A 241 -6.29 19.36 27.65
CA SER A 241 -6.91 18.68 28.78
C SER A 241 -5.89 18.17 29.81
N ALA A 242 -4.62 17.99 29.40
CA ALA A 242 -3.49 17.70 30.29
C ALA A 242 -3.12 18.87 31.24
N GLY A 243 -3.79 20.02 31.11
CA GLY A 243 -3.55 21.22 31.92
C GLY A 243 -2.26 21.94 31.53
N THR A 244 -1.77 21.72 30.31
CA THR A 244 -0.61 22.37 29.71
C THR A 244 -1.04 23.30 28.59
N THR A 245 -0.27 24.35 28.36
CA THR A 245 -0.43 25.21 27.18
C THR A 245 0.63 24.82 26.16
N VAL A 246 0.20 24.38 24.99
CA VAL A 246 1.06 24.04 23.86
C VAL A 246 1.12 25.22 22.91
N GLU A 247 2.31 25.53 22.40
CA GLU A 247 2.51 26.57 21.41
C GLU A 247 3.22 26.05 20.16
N SER A 248 2.85 26.60 19.00
CA SER A 248 3.51 26.33 17.73
C SER A 248 3.64 27.60 16.88
N ASN A 249 4.60 27.60 15.97
CA ASN A 249 4.80 28.65 14.98
C ASN A 249 5.18 27.99 13.67
N THR A 250 4.33 28.09 12.65
CA THR A 250 4.49 27.38 11.38
C THR A 250 4.32 28.35 10.22
N ILE A 251 5.18 28.25 9.21
CA ILE A 251 4.99 28.92 7.92
C ILE A 251 4.41 27.91 6.94
N MET A 252 3.41 28.32 6.19
CA MET A 252 2.80 27.53 5.13
C MET A 252 3.01 28.22 3.77
N PHE A 253 3.49 27.46 2.80
CA PHE A 253 3.52 27.80 1.39
C PHE A 253 2.56 26.87 0.63
N SER A 254 1.92 27.41 -0.40
CA SER A 254 1.06 26.64 -1.28
C SER A 254 1.11 27.13 -2.71
N ARG A 255 0.93 26.21 -3.66
CA ARG A 255 0.72 26.51 -5.08
C ARG A 255 -0.32 25.55 -5.63
N PHE A 256 -1.25 26.09 -6.41
CA PHE A 256 -2.17 25.30 -7.22
C PHE A 256 -1.91 25.63 -8.69
N SER A 257 -1.63 24.60 -9.48
CA SER A 257 -1.50 24.71 -10.93
C SER A 257 -2.81 24.24 -11.57
N ASP A 258 -3.52 25.20 -12.16
CA ASP A 258 -4.70 24.95 -12.99
C ASP A 258 -4.20 24.86 -14.44
N GLU A 259 -4.02 23.64 -14.97
CA GLU A 259 -3.50 23.49 -16.33
C GLU A 259 -4.65 23.40 -17.34
N SER A 260 -4.83 24.50 -18.07
CA SER A 260 -5.65 24.55 -19.28
C SER A 260 -4.89 23.89 -20.44
N ASN A 261 -4.94 22.56 -20.56
CA ASN A 261 -4.79 21.73 -21.78
C ASN A 261 -4.25 20.32 -21.43
N ASP A 262 -5.16 19.36 -21.19
CA ASP A 262 -4.91 17.92 -21.02
C ASP A 262 -4.13 17.43 -19.77
N GLU A 263 -3.53 18.32 -18.97
CA GLU A 263 -2.97 17.99 -17.65
C GLU A 263 -3.96 18.32 -16.50
N CYS A 264 -4.23 17.32 -15.65
CA CYS A 264 -5.15 17.43 -14.53
C CYS A 264 -4.58 18.36 -13.46
N GLY A 265 -5.45 19.20 -12.88
CA GLY A 265 -5.08 20.12 -11.81
C GLY A 265 -4.26 19.45 -10.68
N HIS A 266 -3.31 20.22 -10.16
CA HIS A 266 -2.33 19.74 -9.18
C HIS A 266 -2.07 20.82 -8.12
N GLY A 267 -2.16 20.43 -6.86
CA GLY A 267 -1.92 21.28 -5.71
C GLY A 267 -0.76 20.75 -4.87
N VAL A 268 0.09 21.66 -4.39
CA VAL A 268 1.20 21.38 -3.49
C VAL A 268 1.18 22.35 -2.31
N MET A 269 1.39 21.83 -1.11
CA MET A 269 1.49 22.60 0.13
C MET A 269 2.68 22.10 0.95
N ALA A 270 3.48 23.03 1.44
CA ALA A 270 4.58 22.78 2.37
C ALA A 270 4.37 23.65 3.61
N ALA A 271 4.40 23.06 4.79
CA ALA A 271 4.36 23.77 6.06
C ALA A 271 5.55 23.34 6.91
N ASP A 272 6.27 24.29 7.50
CA ASP A 272 7.42 24.01 8.36
C ASP A 272 7.45 24.94 9.57
N PHE A 273 8.06 24.49 10.66
CA PHE A 273 8.11 25.27 11.89
C PHE A 273 9.17 26.38 11.80
N VAL A 274 8.94 27.47 12.52
CA VAL A 274 9.91 28.56 12.63
C VAL A 274 10.91 28.21 13.73
N ASP A 275 12.20 28.10 13.44
CA ASP A 275 13.20 27.80 14.47
C ASP A 275 13.36 28.95 15.47
N PHE A 276 13.46 30.17 14.91
CA PHE A 276 13.68 31.40 15.66
C PHE A 276 12.83 32.53 15.10
N ASP A 277 12.03 33.17 15.94
CA ASP A 277 11.22 34.33 15.56
C ASP A 277 11.42 35.45 16.59
N ALA A 278 12.05 36.55 16.18
CA ALA A 278 12.28 37.70 17.05
C ALA A 278 11.00 38.51 17.34
N LEU A 279 10.00 38.43 16.46
CA LEU A 279 8.70 39.09 16.65
C LEU A 279 7.78 38.24 17.52
N TYR A 280 7.82 36.92 17.37
CA TYR A 280 7.00 35.96 18.10
C TYR A 280 7.85 34.86 18.77
N PRO A 281 8.69 35.20 19.76
CA PRO A 281 9.56 34.23 20.40
C PRO A 281 8.75 33.12 21.10
N TYR A 282 9.32 31.91 21.14
CA TYR A 282 8.81 30.82 21.95
C TYR A 282 8.96 31.16 23.44
N ARG A 283 7.94 30.82 24.23
CA ARG A 283 7.92 30.97 25.69
C ARG A 283 8.14 29.60 26.33
N THR A 284 9.32 29.01 26.09
CA THR A 284 9.65 27.64 26.52
C THR A 284 9.65 27.44 28.06
N GLY A 285 9.66 28.52 28.85
CA GLY A 285 9.48 28.47 30.30
C GLY A 285 8.02 28.49 30.78
N GLU A 286 7.07 28.78 29.89
CA GLU A 286 5.63 28.90 30.19
C GLU A 286 4.76 27.91 29.39
N ARG A 287 5.20 27.55 28.18
CA ARG A 287 4.42 26.79 27.20
C ARG A 287 5.24 25.65 26.61
N VAL A 288 4.59 24.51 26.39
CA VAL A 288 5.18 23.37 25.70
C VAL A 288 5.34 23.71 24.22
N ARG A 289 6.57 23.68 23.71
CA ARG A 289 6.82 23.91 22.29
C ARG A 289 6.45 22.67 21.47
N ARG A 290 5.72 22.88 20.37
CA ARG A 290 5.43 21.90 19.34
C ARG A 290 5.94 22.37 17.98
N ASP A 291 6.76 21.54 17.35
CA ASP A 291 7.26 21.74 16.00
C ASP A 291 6.47 20.86 15.02
N THR A 292 6.26 21.36 13.81
CA THR A 292 5.49 20.67 12.77
C THR A 292 6.04 20.98 11.40
N THR A 293 6.34 19.91 10.68
CA THR A 293 6.60 19.92 9.25
C THR A 293 5.55 19.06 8.59
N THR A 294 4.83 19.60 7.60
CA THR A 294 3.80 18.88 6.84
C THR A 294 3.95 19.17 5.36
N LEU A 295 3.99 18.11 4.56
CA LEU A 295 4.14 18.11 3.11
C LEU A 295 2.88 17.48 2.52
N VAL A 296 2.24 18.14 1.55
CA VAL A 296 1.02 17.63 0.91
C VAL A 296 1.07 17.86 -0.60
N THR A 297 0.65 16.85 -1.35
CA THR A 297 0.23 17.00 -2.75
C THR A 297 -1.19 16.49 -2.95
N ALA A 298 -1.95 17.17 -3.80
CA ALA A 298 -3.27 16.75 -4.26
C ALA A 298 -3.27 16.77 -5.78
N ARG A 299 -3.57 15.63 -6.42
CA ARG A 299 -3.58 15.50 -7.87
C ARG A 299 -4.76 14.65 -8.32
N SER A 300 -5.32 14.93 -9.48
CA SER A 300 -6.33 14.04 -10.04
C SER A 300 -5.71 12.71 -10.49
N LEU A 301 -6.50 11.64 -10.42
CA LEU A 301 -6.22 10.38 -11.08
C LEU A 301 -7.05 10.27 -12.36
N TYR A 302 -6.38 9.99 -13.46
CA TYR A 302 -7.06 9.65 -14.70
C TYR A 302 -7.62 8.25 -14.65
N SER A 303 -8.89 8.12 -15.04
CA SER A 303 -9.53 6.87 -15.39
C SER A 303 -10.34 7.12 -16.65
N ASN A 304 -10.01 6.39 -17.72
CA ASN A 304 -10.75 6.46 -18.98
C ASN A 304 -12.19 5.90 -18.85
N ASP A 305 -12.51 5.24 -17.72
CA ASP A 305 -13.75 4.49 -17.50
C ASP A 305 -14.65 5.08 -16.39
N SER A 306 -14.27 6.18 -15.71
CA SER A 306 -15.08 6.74 -14.62
C SER A 306 -15.56 8.16 -14.93
N GLU A 307 -16.88 8.36 -14.92
CA GLU A 307 -17.52 9.68 -15.02
C GLU A 307 -17.27 10.57 -13.79
N SER A 308 -16.80 10.01 -12.67
CA SER A 308 -16.58 10.74 -11.41
C SER A 308 -15.11 11.18 -11.24
N PRO A 309 -14.84 12.45 -10.86
CA PRO A 309 -13.49 12.90 -10.57
C PRO A 309 -12.90 12.14 -9.38
N GLU A 310 -11.68 11.64 -9.53
CA GLU A 310 -10.91 10.94 -8.50
C GLU A 310 -9.66 11.77 -8.19
N VAL A 311 -9.42 12.06 -6.91
CA VAL A 311 -8.28 12.85 -6.44
C VAL A 311 -7.47 12.01 -5.47
N VAL A 312 -6.15 12.10 -5.55
CA VAL A 312 -5.26 11.49 -4.57
C VAL A 312 -4.52 12.56 -3.82
N VAL A 313 -4.69 12.52 -2.50
CA VAL A 313 -3.93 13.33 -1.55
C VAL A 313 -2.80 12.46 -1.01
N THR A 314 -1.57 12.94 -1.11
CA THR A 314 -0.40 12.31 -0.47
C THR A 314 0.12 13.27 0.59
N ARG A 315 0.27 12.80 1.82
CA ARG A 315 0.74 13.63 2.94
C ARG A 315 1.89 12.95 3.67
N TRP A 316 2.85 13.77 4.08
CA TRP A 316 3.85 13.39 5.08
C TRP A 316 3.89 14.46 6.17
N SER A 317 3.89 14.05 7.44
CA SER A 317 3.96 14.95 8.59
C SER A 317 4.99 14.45 9.60
N SER A 318 5.76 15.39 10.15
CA SER A 318 6.66 15.19 11.28
C SER A 318 6.26 16.16 12.38
N LEU A 319 5.80 15.62 13.49
CA LEU A 319 5.38 16.37 14.66
C LEU A 319 6.33 16.08 15.82
N LYS A 320 6.74 17.12 16.54
CA LYS A 320 7.64 17.01 17.68
C LYS A 320 7.11 17.84 18.84
N VAL A 321 7.00 17.23 20.02
CA VAL A 321 6.73 17.92 21.29
C VAL A 321 8.00 17.92 22.12
N HIS A 322 8.41 19.12 22.57
CA HIS A 322 9.58 19.28 23.43
C HIS A 322 9.20 18.98 24.89
N ARG A 323 10.07 18.28 25.62
CA ARG A 323 9.73 17.69 26.93
C ARG A 323 9.85 18.62 28.13
N GLU A 324 10.42 19.81 27.94
CA GLU A 324 10.80 20.74 29.02
C GLU A 324 9.64 21.06 30.00
N LEU A 325 8.40 21.11 29.49
CA LEU A 325 7.19 21.35 30.27
C LEU A 325 6.07 20.32 30.04
N SER A 326 6.35 19.30 29.21
CA SER A 326 5.36 18.31 28.81
C SER A 326 5.02 17.37 29.97
N ARG A 327 3.72 17.13 30.17
CA ARG A 327 3.20 16.18 31.15
C ARG A 327 2.66 14.93 30.47
N ASP A 328 1.99 15.13 29.35
CA ASP A 328 1.40 14.08 28.54
C ASP A 328 1.60 14.43 27.05
N PRO A 329 2.76 14.11 26.48
CA PRO A 329 3.12 14.54 25.14
C PRO A 329 2.20 13.95 24.06
N GLU A 330 1.56 12.80 24.31
CA GLU A 330 0.63 12.20 23.37
C GLU A 330 -0.68 12.97 23.32
N THR A 331 -1.28 13.28 24.48
CA THR A 331 -2.48 14.12 24.56
C THR A 331 -2.20 15.54 24.07
N GLU A 332 -1.07 16.12 24.49
CA GLU A 332 -0.62 17.43 24.04
C GLU A 332 -0.51 17.50 22.52
N MET A 333 0.06 16.47 21.87
CA MET A 333 0.13 16.38 20.42
C MET A 333 -1.25 16.23 19.78
N ALA A 334 -2.09 15.36 20.33
CA ALA A 334 -3.39 15.03 19.78
C ALA A 334 -4.35 16.23 19.75
N GLU A 335 -4.37 17.01 20.82
CA GLU A 335 -5.30 18.13 20.98
C GLU A 335 -4.79 19.45 20.40
N SER A 336 -3.51 19.54 20.03
CA SER A 336 -2.90 20.78 19.51
C SER A 336 -2.47 20.73 18.04
N SER A 337 -2.76 19.63 17.32
CA SER A 337 -2.36 19.47 15.93
C SER A 337 -3.46 18.87 15.04
N VAL A 338 -3.92 19.63 14.06
CA VAL A 338 -4.83 19.11 13.00
C VAL A 338 -4.17 18.02 12.15
N CYS A 339 -2.84 17.94 12.16
CA CYS A 339 -2.07 16.92 11.46
C CYS A 339 -1.97 15.60 12.25
N TYR A 340 -2.37 15.57 13.53
CA TYR A 340 -2.36 14.35 14.33
C TYR A 340 -3.53 13.45 13.98
N GLY A 341 -3.25 12.15 13.76
CA GLY A 341 -4.30 11.19 13.46
C GLY A 341 -5.21 11.66 12.31
N ASP A 342 -6.41 11.11 12.23
CA ASP A 342 -7.32 11.37 11.11
C ASP A 342 -8.06 12.71 11.24
N THR A 343 -7.58 13.63 12.08
CA THR A 343 -8.23 14.90 12.41
C THR A 343 -8.52 15.72 11.16
N ALA A 344 -7.49 16.10 10.39
CA ALA A 344 -7.67 16.81 9.12
C ALA A 344 -8.50 16.01 8.11
N GLN A 345 -8.31 14.68 8.02
CA GLN A 345 -9.06 13.85 7.08
C GLN A 345 -10.57 13.87 7.37
N LYS A 346 -10.96 13.72 8.64
CA LYS A 346 -12.36 13.76 9.07
C LYS A 346 -13.00 15.12 8.75
N PHE A 347 -12.26 16.21 9.02
CA PHE A 347 -12.70 17.56 8.66
C PHE A 347 -12.92 17.71 7.15
N ILE A 348 -11.94 17.31 6.33
CA ILE A 348 -12.03 17.37 4.87
C ILE A 348 -13.24 16.58 4.36
N GLN A 349 -13.44 15.36 4.85
CA GLN A 349 -14.58 14.53 4.48
C GLN A 349 -15.91 15.18 4.86
N GLN A 350 -16.01 15.76 6.06
CA GLN A 350 -17.21 16.47 6.49
C GLN A 350 -17.51 17.69 5.61
N GLN A 351 -16.51 18.51 5.30
CA GLN A 351 -16.68 19.70 4.45
C GLN A 351 -17.11 19.34 3.02
N LEU A 352 -16.48 18.33 2.42
CA LEU A 352 -16.84 17.86 1.08
C LEU A 352 -18.27 17.28 1.02
N VAL A 353 -18.77 16.67 2.10
CA VAL A 353 -20.16 16.20 2.19
C VAL A 353 -21.15 17.37 2.36
N HIS A 354 -20.81 18.37 3.18
CA HIS A 354 -21.67 19.55 3.38
C HIS A 354 -21.80 20.38 2.10
N ALA A 355 -20.70 20.60 1.37
CA ALA A 355 -20.71 21.32 0.10
C ALA A 355 -21.68 20.68 -0.91
N LYS A 356 -21.63 19.34 -1.06
CA LYS A 356 -22.55 18.58 -1.93
C LYS A 356 -24.02 18.72 -1.51
N THR A 357 -24.29 18.77 -0.20
CA THR A 357 -25.67 18.86 0.32
C THR A 357 -26.27 20.25 0.11
N GLN A 358 -25.45 21.30 0.08
CA GLN A 358 -25.87 22.67 -0.20
C GLN A 358 -26.14 22.93 -1.68
N THR A 359 -25.44 22.26 -2.60
CA THR A 359 -25.67 22.39 -4.06
C THR A 359 -26.99 21.75 -4.54
N ILE A 360 -27.64 20.93 -3.71
CA ILE A 360 -28.89 20.21 -4.04
C ILE A 360 -30.14 20.97 -3.54
N ARG A 361 -29.98 22.07 -2.79
CA ARG A 361 -31.06 22.99 -2.39
C ARG A 361 -31.02 24.25 -3.23
#